data_AF-A0AAU4QL48-F1
#
_entry.id   AF-A0AAU4QL48-F1
#
_cell.length_a   1.000
_cell.length_b   1.000
_cell.length_c   1.000
_cell.angle_alpha   90.00
_cell.angle_beta   90.00
_cell.angle_gamma   90.00
#
_symmetry.space_group_name_H-M   'P 1'
#
loop_
_entity.id
_entity.type
_entity.pdbx_description
1 polymer ?
#
loop_
_entity_poly.entity_id
_entity_poly.type
_entity_poly.pdbx_seq_one_letter_code
_entity_poly.pdbx_strand_id
1 'polypeptide(L)'
;MSRARYAFAAHPEALADLRAVPENIRDLALLELQHLVHGNERGAALQRELAGCHKVYVDPETRWRLVIQYRDAPASSQHKREIYLLAVGERQDHAAYRAAALRLERERAATAASPHDRRAQAATARSPRHRSGGPVTGNQQPAATSTATNRTTSERAARSR
;
A
#
# COMPACT_ATOMS: atom_id res chain seq x y z
N MET A 1 -22.00 -0.27 25.49
CA MET A 1 -21.47 -0.06 24.13
C MET A 1 -19.95 -0.05 24.21
N SER A 2 -19.28 -0.86 23.39
CA SER A 2 -17.82 -0.88 23.30
C SER A 2 -17.30 0.49 22.88
N ARG A 3 -16.16 0.93 23.41
CA ARG A 3 -15.54 2.21 23.01
C ARG A 3 -15.03 2.09 21.56
N ALA A 4 -15.27 3.11 20.75
CA ALA A 4 -14.73 3.18 19.39
C ALA A 4 -13.21 2.95 19.40
N ARG A 5 -12.72 2.05 18.54
CA ARG A 5 -11.31 1.70 18.42
C ARG A 5 -10.56 2.68 17.52
N TYR A 6 -11.24 3.17 16.49
CA TYR A 6 -10.71 4.11 15.51
C TYR A 6 -11.51 5.40 15.51
N ALA A 7 -10.88 6.53 15.15
CA ALA A 7 -11.65 7.69 14.71
C ALA A 7 -12.22 7.44 13.31
N PHE A 8 -13.16 8.28 12.89
CA PHE A 8 -13.76 8.24 11.56
C PHE A 8 -13.52 9.57 10.84
N ALA A 9 -13.07 9.47 9.60
CA ALA A 9 -12.96 10.57 8.67
C ALA A 9 -13.42 10.11 7.28
N ALA A 10 -13.81 11.05 6.42
CA ALA A 10 -14.27 10.73 5.07
C ALA A 10 -13.77 11.76 4.07
N HIS A 11 -13.46 11.31 2.87
CA HIS A 11 -13.28 12.21 1.73
C HIS A 11 -14.61 12.94 1.48
N PRO A 12 -14.61 14.27 1.21
CA PRO A 12 -15.85 15.03 1.06
C PRO A 12 -16.81 14.44 0.01
N GLU A 13 -16.26 14.05 -1.14
CA GLU A 13 -17.07 13.39 -2.19
C GLU A 13 -17.58 12.00 -1.78
N ALA A 14 -16.93 11.29 -0.86
CA ALA A 14 -17.42 9.98 -0.39
C ALA A 14 -18.69 10.11 0.46
N LEU A 15 -18.89 11.26 1.14
CA LEU A 15 -20.16 11.56 1.80
C LEU A 15 -21.26 11.84 0.77
N ALA A 16 -20.92 12.41 -0.38
CA ALA A 16 -21.86 12.58 -1.48
C ALA A 16 -22.24 11.22 -2.10
N ASP A 17 -21.27 10.33 -2.30
CA ASP A 17 -21.54 8.96 -2.75
C ASP A 17 -22.51 8.25 -1.79
N LEU A 18 -22.25 8.29 -0.48
CA LEU A 18 -23.09 7.67 0.55
C LEU A 18 -24.52 8.24 0.58
N ARG A 19 -24.70 9.52 0.21
CA ARG A 19 -26.02 10.14 0.10
C ARG A 19 -26.75 9.74 -1.19
N ALA A 20 -26.01 9.40 -2.24
CA ALA A 20 -26.55 9.07 -3.56
C ALA A 20 -26.97 7.60 -3.69
N VAL A 21 -26.48 6.71 -2.82
CA VAL A 21 -26.90 5.29 -2.83
C VAL A 21 -28.36 5.13 -2.37
N PRO A 22 -29.04 4.04 -2.76
CA PRO A 22 -30.38 3.72 -2.26
C PRO A 22 -30.42 3.68 -0.73
N GLU A 23 -31.54 4.09 -0.14
CA GLU A 23 -31.68 4.26 1.31
C GLU A 23 -31.33 2.99 2.11
N ASN A 24 -31.83 1.83 1.69
CA ASN A 24 -31.52 0.55 2.33
C ASN A 24 -30.02 0.23 2.30
N ILE A 25 -29.33 0.60 1.22
CA ILE A 25 -27.88 0.40 1.07
C ILE A 25 -27.12 1.39 1.95
N ARG A 26 -27.60 2.63 2.06
CA ARG A 26 -27.02 3.64 2.95
C ARG A 26 -27.08 3.19 4.41
N ASP A 27 -28.20 2.63 4.84
CA ASP A 27 -28.36 2.14 6.21
C ASP A 27 -27.41 0.96 6.50
N LEU A 28 -27.31 0.02 5.56
CA LEU A 28 -26.31 -1.06 5.64
C LEU A 28 -24.88 -0.51 5.67
N ALA A 29 -24.56 0.48 4.84
CA ALA A 29 -23.23 1.10 4.82
C ALA A 29 -22.90 1.79 6.16
N LEU A 30 -23.87 2.45 6.78
CA LEU A 30 -23.69 3.06 8.11
C LEU A 30 -23.47 2.01 9.20
N LEU A 31 -24.15 0.86 9.11
CA LEU A 31 -23.92 -0.27 10.00
C LEU A 31 -22.49 -0.84 9.84
N GLU A 32 -22.04 -1.04 8.60
CA GLU A 32 -20.67 -1.48 8.31
C GLU A 32 -19.63 -0.49 8.82
N LEU A 33 -19.84 0.81 8.63
CA LEU A 33 -18.98 1.86 9.18
C LEU A 33 -18.92 1.82 10.71
N GLN A 34 -20.04 1.51 11.38
CA GLN A 34 -20.06 1.30 12.83
C GLN A 34 -19.20 0.10 13.22
N HIS A 35 -19.34 -1.05 12.56
CA HIS A 35 -18.53 -2.24 12.84
C HIS A 35 -17.04 -1.97 12.66
N LEU A 36 -16.70 -1.27 11.58
CA LEU A 36 -15.34 -0.84 11.26
C LEU A 36 -14.75 0.04 12.37
N VAL A 37 -15.46 1.08 12.80
CA VAL A 37 -15.01 2.03 13.85
C VAL A 37 -14.76 1.33 15.19
N HIS A 38 -15.56 0.32 15.53
CA HIS A 38 -15.36 -0.49 16.73
C HIS A 38 -14.28 -1.57 16.55
N GLY A 39 -13.83 -1.81 15.32
CA GLY A 39 -12.84 -2.83 14.98
C GLY A 39 -13.37 -4.25 15.02
N ASN A 40 -14.68 -4.42 14.89
CA ASN A 40 -15.35 -5.72 14.81
C ASN A 40 -15.06 -6.41 13.47
N GLU A 41 -14.76 -5.61 12.45
CA GLU A 41 -14.49 -6.08 11.11
C GLU A 41 -13.25 -5.43 10.51
N ARG A 42 -12.67 -6.14 9.53
CA ARG A 42 -11.60 -5.64 8.68
C ARG A 42 -11.95 -5.97 7.25
N GLY A 43 -12.01 -4.93 6.41
CA GLY A 43 -12.19 -5.10 4.98
C GLY A 43 -11.06 -5.93 4.35
N ALA A 44 -11.31 -6.43 3.14
CA ALA A 44 -10.30 -7.15 2.38
C ALA A 44 -9.29 -6.17 1.75
N ALA A 45 -7.99 -6.43 1.92
CA ALA A 45 -6.95 -5.57 1.37
C ALA A 45 -7.02 -5.49 -0.17
N LEU A 46 -6.82 -4.29 -0.70
CA LEU A 46 -6.70 -4.01 -2.12
C LEU A 46 -5.22 -3.95 -2.53
N GLN A 47 -4.97 -4.15 -3.82
CA GLN A 47 -3.63 -4.22 -4.41
C GLN A 47 -3.43 -3.12 -5.46
N ARG A 48 -2.20 -3.03 -5.99
CA ARG A 48 -1.81 -2.11 -7.07
C ARG A 48 -2.07 -0.65 -6.70
N GLU A 49 -2.84 0.08 -7.51
CA GLU A 49 -3.10 1.52 -7.34
C GLU A 49 -3.78 1.84 -6.01
N LEU A 50 -4.58 0.91 -5.50
CA LEU A 50 -5.29 0.97 -4.22
C LEU A 50 -4.56 0.21 -3.10
N ALA A 51 -3.27 -0.09 -3.25
CA ALA A 51 -2.49 -0.67 -2.16
C ALA A 51 -2.57 0.18 -0.89
N GLY A 52 -2.81 -0.47 0.25
CA GLY A 52 -3.08 0.18 1.54
C GLY A 52 -4.56 0.53 1.78
N CYS A 53 -5.42 0.41 0.76
CA CYS A 53 -6.86 0.51 0.93
C CYS A 53 -7.48 -0.87 1.15
N HIS A 54 -8.71 -0.89 1.66
CA HIS A 54 -9.48 -2.10 1.91
C HIS A 54 -10.88 -1.93 1.33
N LYS A 55 -11.44 -3.02 0.79
CA LYS A 55 -12.83 -3.08 0.35
C LYS A 55 -13.70 -3.72 1.44
N VAL A 56 -14.91 -3.20 1.59
CA VAL A 56 -15.94 -3.77 2.46
C VAL A 56 -17.19 -3.96 1.63
N TYR A 57 -17.82 -5.13 1.74
CA TYR A 57 -19.10 -5.40 1.08
C TYR A 57 -20.21 -4.81 1.96
N VAL A 58 -21.14 -4.09 1.34
CA VAL A 58 -22.22 -3.42 2.08
C VAL A 58 -23.46 -4.29 2.18
N ASP A 59 -23.73 -5.05 1.13
CA ASP A 59 -24.94 -5.83 0.98
C ASP A 59 -24.62 -7.33 0.79
N PRO A 60 -25.56 -8.22 1.13
CA PRO A 60 -25.39 -9.67 0.95
C PRO A 60 -25.16 -10.07 -0.52
N GLU A 61 -25.75 -9.34 -1.48
CA GLU A 61 -25.58 -9.60 -2.92
C GLU A 61 -24.20 -9.15 -3.42
N THR A 62 -23.40 -8.49 -2.58
CA THR A 62 -22.07 -7.93 -2.89
C THR A 62 -22.11 -6.95 -4.06
N ARG A 63 -23.23 -6.26 -4.27
CA ARG A 63 -23.41 -5.24 -5.31
C ARG A 63 -22.83 -3.90 -4.91
N TRP A 64 -22.66 -3.63 -3.63
CA TRP A 64 -22.21 -2.34 -3.12
C TRP A 64 -20.93 -2.49 -2.30
N ARG A 65 -20.03 -1.53 -2.43
CA ARG A 65 -18.71 -1.53 -1.78
C ARG A 65 -18.38 -0.20 -1.16
N LEU A 66 -17.76 -0.27 0.02
CA LEU A 66 -16.96 0.81 0.58
C LEU A 66 -15.49 0.58 0.22
N VAL A 67 -14.77 1.66 -0.07
CA VAL A 67 -13.31 1.68 -0.10
C VAL A 67 -12.82 2.54 1.03
N ILE A 68 -12.03 1.96 1.93
CA ILE A 68 -11.51 2.63 3.12
C ILE A 68 -9.99 2.54 3.19
N GLN A 69 -9.38 3.40 3.98
CA GLN A 69 -7.98 3.31 4.38
C GLN A 69 -7.88 3.39 5.91
N TYR A 70 -6.99 2.59 6.50
CA TYR A 70 -6.61 2.75 7.90
C TYR A 70 -5.36 3.62 7.97
N ARG A 71 -5.48 4.83 8.51
CA ARG A 71 -4.37 5.78 8.64
C ARG A 71 -4.11 6.16 10.09
N ASP A 72 -2.98 6.81 10.34
CA ASP A 72 -2.74 7.44 11.63
C ASP A 72 -3.70 8.61 11.80
N ALA A 73 -4.29 8.72 12.98
CA ALA A 73 -5.19 9.83 13.24
C ALA A 73 -4.38 11.13 13.41
N PRO A 74 -4.97 12.31 13.12
CA PRO A 74 -4.37 13.59 13.44
C PRO A 74 -3.95 13.67 14.91
N ALA A 75 -2.90 14.44 15.21
CA ALA A 75 -2.38 14.58 16.58
C ALA A 75 -3.43 15.12 17.58
N SER A 76 -4.47 15.80 17.10
CA SER A 76 -5.59 16.28 17.91
C SER A 76 -6.66 15.22 18.21
N SER A 77 -6.57 14.03 17.62
CA SER A 77 -7.54 12.95 17.78
C SER A 77 -7.38 12.24 19.11
N GLN A 78 -8.49 11.78 19.68
CA GLN A 78 -8.48 10.91 20.87
C GLN A 78 -8.12 9.45 20.54
N HIS A 79 -8.06 9.09 19.24
CA HIS A 79 -7.72 7.77 18.76
C HIS A 79 -6.34 7.78 18.12
N LYS A 80 -5.60 6.67 18.21
CA LYS A 80 -4.27 6.54 17.55
C LYS A 80 -4.37 6.39 16.04
N ARG A 81 -5.45 5.75 15.57
CA ARG A 81 -5.69 5.43 14.16
C ARG A 81 -7.10 5.81 13.79
N GLU A 82 -7.31 6.03 12.51
CA GLU A 82 -8.63 6.34 11.96
C GLU A 82 -8.93 5.56 10.70
N ILE A 83 -10.23 5.40 10.47
CA ILE A 83 -10.78 4.86 9.24
C ILE A 83 -11.15 6.04 8.37
N TYR A 84 -10.56 6.07 7.18
CA TYR A 84 -10.82 7.09 6.18
C TYR A 84 -11.62 6.51 5.03
N LEU A 85 -12.87 6.96 4.87
CA LEU A 85 -13.74 6.55 3.77
C LEU A 85 -13.35 7.29 2.49
N LEU A 86 -12.93 6.54 1.46
CA LEU A 86 -12.51 7.09 0.18
C LEU A 86 -13.64 7.12 -0.85
N ALA A 87 -14.48 6.09 -0.91
CA ALA A 87 -15.59 6.01 -1.86
C ALA A 87 -16.65 4.99 -1.44
N VAL A 88 -17.87 5.22 -1.93
CA VAL A 88 -18.99 4.27 -1.88
C VAL A 88 -19.50 4.09 -3.30
N GLY A 89 -19.84 2.86 -3.69
CA GLY A 89 -20.44 2.67 -5.00
C GLY A 89 -20.73 1.23 -5.36
N GLU A 90 -21.37 1.06 -6.51
CA GLU A 90 -21.69 -0.25 -7.05
C GLU A 90 -20.45 -1.03 -7.49
N ARG A 91 -20.62 -2.35 -7.52
CA ARG A 91 -19.72 -3.32 -8.14
C ARG A 91 -19.58 -3.03 -9.62
N GLN A 92 -20.72 -2.74 -10.25
CA GLN A 92 -20.82 -2.57 -11.68
C GLN A 92 -19.88 -1.43 -12.09
N ASP A 93 -19.15 -1.68 -13.18
CA ASP A 93 -18.14 -0.77 -13.70
C ASP A 93 -17.01 -0.42 -12.72
N HIS A 94 -16.85 -1.13 -11.60
CA HIS A 94 -15.85 -0.80 -10.59
C HIS A 94 -15.93 0.65 -10.07
N ALA A 95 -17.15 1.22 -10.00
CA ALA A 95 -17.37 2.63 -9.69
C ALA A 95 -16.66 3.07 -8.40
N ALA A 96 -16.81 2.29 -7.32
CA ALA A 96 -16.17 2.58 -6.03
C ALA A 96 -14.64 2.59 -6.12
N TYR A 97 -14.04 1.68 -6.90
CA TYR A 97 -12.58 1.59 -7.03
C TYR A 97 -12.00 2.71 -7.89
N ARG A 98 -12.66 3.06 -9.01
CA ARG A 98 -12.22 4.17 -9.86
C ARG A 98 -12.28 5.50 -9.12
N ALA A 99 -13.40 5.76 -8.42
CA ALA A 99 -13.55 6.95 -7.60
C ALA A 99 -12.48 7.01 -6.50
N ALA A 100 -12.24 5.91 -5.80
CA ALA A 100 -11.19 5.83 -4.78
C ALA A 100 -9.79 6.06 -5.36
N ALA A 101 -9.45 5.47 -6.52
CA ALA A 101 -8.14 5.61 -7.13
C ALA A 101 -7.87 7.06 -7.53
N LEU A 102 -8.84 7.71 -8.18
CA LEU A 102 -8.75 9.11 -8.57
C LEU A 102 -8.58 10.05 -7.36
N ARG A 103 -9.35 9.82 -6.29
CA ARG A 103 -9.27 10.62 -5.06
C ARG A 103 -7.94 10.42 -4.36
N LEU A 104 -7.47 9.17 -4.27
CA LEU A 104 -6.20 8.84 -3.65
C LEU A 104 -5.00 9.42 -4.42
N GLU A 105 -5.06 9.43 -5.75
CA GLU A 105 -4.06 10.08 -6.59
C GLU A 105 -4.00 11.60 -6.33
N ARG A 106 -5.17 12.26 -6.25
CA ARG A 106 -5.27 13.69 -5.92
C ARG A 106 -4.72 14.00 -4.54
N GLU A 107 -5.02 13.19 -3.53
CA GLU A 107 -4.48 13.35 -2.18
C GLU A 107 -2.95 13.19 -2.14
N ARG A 108 -2.42 12.21 -2.87
CA ARG A 108 -0.96 12.00 -3.00
C ARG A 108 -0.29 13.19 -3.69
N ALA A 109 -0.89 13.71 -4.76
CA ALA A 109 -0.38 14.88 -5.47
C ALA A 109 -0.41 16.15 -4.59
N ALA A 110 -1.50 16.36 -3.84
CA ALA A 110 -1.63 17.48 -2.90
C ALA A 110 -0.60 17.41 -1.77
N THR A 111 -0.34 16.21 -1.25
CA THR A 111 0.70 15.98 -0.24
C THR A 111 2.08 16.28 -0.81
N ALA A 112 2.43 15.73 -1.97
CA ALA A 112 3.72 15.97 -2.62
C ALA A 112 3.97 17.46 -2.97
N ALA A 113 2.91 18.24 -3.21
CA ALA A 113 2.99 19.68 -3.45
C ALA A 113 3.19 20.52 -2.18
N SER A 114 3.11 19.91 -0.99
CA SER A 114 3.24 20.60 0.28
C SER A 114 4.61 21.33 0.37
N PRO A 115 4.68 22.53 0.95
CA PRO A 115 5.94 23.27 1.08
C PRO A 115 7.01 22.47 1.85
N HIS A 116 6.58 21.63 2.80
CA HIS A 116 7.46 20.77 3.58
C HIS A 116 8.07 19.65 2.72
N ASP A 117 7.27 18.99 1.89
CA ASP A 117 7.76 17.95 0.98
C ASP A 117 8.60 18.53 -0.15
N ARG A 118 8.22 19.69 -0.71
CA ARG A 118 9.09 20.42 -1.65
C ARG A 118 10.43 20.80 -1.04
N ARG A 119 10.46 21.19 0.24
CA ARG A 119 11.69 21.51 0.96
C ARG A 119 12.52 20.25 1.26
N ALA A 120 11.88 19.13 1.61
CA ALA A 120 12.55 17.84 1.79
C ALA A 120 13.13 17.26 0.49
N GLN A 121 12.38 17.37 -0.62
CA GLN A 121 12.86 17.03 -1.96
C GLN A 121 14.00 17.93 -2.41
N ALA A 122 13.91 19.25 -2.18
CA ALA A 122 14.99 20.19 -2.48
C ALA A 122 16.25 19.92 -1.64
N ALA A 123 16.10 19.56 -0.36
CA ALA A 123 17.22 19.15 0.48
C ALA A 123 17.87 17.86 -0.05
N THR A 124 17.07 16.86 -0.43
CA THR A 124 17.55 15.59 -1.00
C THR A 124 18.24 15.79 -2.35
N ALA A 125 17.74 16.69 -3.20
CA ALA A 125 18.33 17.03 -4.49
C ALA A 125 19.64 17.82 -4.34
N ARG A 126 19.78 18.61 -3.27
CA ARG A 126 21.00 19.36 -2.93
C ARG A 126 22.01 18.55 -2.15
N SER A 127 21.63 17.43 -1.55
CA SER A 127 22.59 16.49 -0.98
C SER A 127 23.45 15.93 -2.12
N PRO A 128 24.75 16.24 -2.16
CA PRO A 128 25.68 15.46 -2.94
C PRO A 128 25.69 14.09 -2.25
N ARG A 129 24.90 13.13 -2.73
CA ARG A 129 25.32 11.74 -2.53
C ARG A 129 26.71 11.71 -3.09
N HIS A 130 27.70 11.48 -2.23
CA HIS A 130 29.07 11.19 -2.62
C HIS A 130 28.99 10.16 -3.75
N ARG A 131 29.07 10.64 -5.00
CA ARG A 131 29.57 9.86 -6.11
C ARG A 131 31.03 9.68 -5.76
N SER A 132 31.34 8.64 -5.01
CA SER A 132 32.66 8.04 -5.00
C SER A 132 32.89 7.44 -6.39
N GLY A 133 33.12 8.30 -7.39
CA GLY A 133 33.96 7.94 -8.53
C GLY A 133 35.42 8.13 -8.07
N GLY A 134 36.40 7.32 -8.46
CA GLY A 134 36.45 6.33 -9.51
C GLY A 134 37.75 5.50 -9.40
N PRO A 135 38.34 5.05 -10.51
CA PRO A 135 38.91 3.71 -10.71
C PRO A 135 40.36 3.56 -10.24
N VAL A 136 40.77 2.33 -9.91
CA VAL A 136 42.17 1.92 -9.93
C VAL A 136 42.28 0.65 -10.77
N THR A 137 42.58 0.85 -12.05
CA THR A 137 43.22 -0.16 -12.89
C THR A 137 44.73 0.00 -12.65
N GLY A 138 45.38 -1.05 -12.16
CA GLY A 138 46.82 -1.04 -11.91
C GLY A 138 47.34 -2.45 -11.75
N ASN A 139 47.67 -3.06 -12.89
CA ASN A 139 48.44 -4.30 -13.00
C ASN A 139 49.68 -4.28 -12.09
N GLN A 140 49.90 -5.38 -11.36
CA GLN A 140 51.25 -5.89 -11.14
C GLN A 140 51.19 -7.40 -10.80
N GLN A 141 51.68 -8.20 -11.74
CA GLN A 141 52.16 -9.57 -11.58
C GLN A 141 53.58 -9.58 -12.16
N PRO A 142 54.57 -10.16 -11.45
CA PRO A 142 55.11 -11.48 -11.82
C PRO A 142 55.47 -12.35 -10.58
N ALA A 143 55.13 -13.63 -10.50
CA ALA A 143 55.67 -14.84 -11.16
C ALA A 143 56.66 -15.62 -10.28
N ALA A 144 56.37 -16.91 -10.04
CA ALA A 144 57.29 -18.06 -9.92
C ALA A 144 56.48 -19.29 -9.44
N THR A 145 56.12 -20.24 -10.33
CA THR A 145 56.76 -21.57 -10.53
C THR A 145 56.58 -22.50 -9.31
N SER A 146 56.06 -23.72 -9.40
CA SER A 146 56.36 -24.78 -10.37
C SER A 146 55.34 -25.94 -10.26
N THR A 147 55.17 -26.69 -11.36
CA THR A 147 55.08 -28.19 -11.48
C THR A 147 54.08 -28.95 -10.61
N ALA A 148 53.35 -29.99 -11.04
CA ALA A 148 53.48 -30.93 -12.14
C ALA A 148 52.20 -31.81 -12.05
N THR A 149 51.45 -32.05 -13.13
CA THR A 149 51.61 -33.19 -14.06
C THR A 149 50.79 -34.42 -13.65
N ASN A 150 49.83 -34.72 -14.53
CA ASN A 150 49.32 -36.04 -14.91
C ASN A 150 48.41 -36.80 -13.93
N ARG A 151 47.51 -37.68 -14.36
CA ARG A 151 46.85 -38.00 -15.65
C ARG A 151 46.02 -39.26 -15.35
N THR A 152 44.90 -39.40 -16.04
CA THR A 152 44.31 -40.67 -16.51
C THR A 152 43.60 -41.62 -15.52
N THR A 153 42.45 -42.11 -16.03
CA THR A 153 41.89 -43.48 -15.93
C THR A 153 41.43 -43.91 -14.54
N SER A 154 40.36 -44.67 -14.33
CA SER A 154 39.42 -45.43 -15.16
C SER A 154 38.43 -45.97 -14.11
N GLU A 155 37.13 -45.82 -14.32
CA GLU A 155 36.28 -46.95 -14.69
C GLU A 155 35.87 -47.90 -13.54
N ARG A 156 34.57 -48.22 -13.58
CA ARG A 156 33.94 -49.51 -13.23
C ARG A 156 33.26 -49.71 -11.87
N ALA A 157 31.94 -49.78 -11.99
CA ALA A 157 31.07 -50.92 -11.65
C ALA A 157 30.51 -51.10 -10.22
N ALA A 158 29.18 -50.92 -10.19
CA ALA A 158 28.17 -51.98 -10.00
C ALA A 158 27.93 -52.53 -8.59
N ARG A 159 26.67 -52.48 -8.10
CA ARG A 159 25.61 -53.52 -8.24
C ARG A 159 24.57 -53.41 -7.12
N SER A 160 23.31 -53.60 -7.52
CA SER A 160 22.16 -54.25 -6.84
C SER A 160 21.84 -53.91 -5.37
N ARG A 161 20.59 -53.65 -4.98
CA ARG A 161 19.34 -54.39 -5.27
C ARG A 161 18.14 -53.46 -5.15
#